data_AF-A0A7C5L7S6-F1
#
_entry.id   AF-A0A7C5L7S6-F1
#
_cell.length_a   1.000
_cell.length_b   1.000
_cell.length_c   1.000
_cell.angle_alpha   90.00
_cell.angle_beta   90.00
_cell.angle_gamma   90.00
#
_symmetry.space_group_name_H-M   'P 1'
#
loop_
_entity.id
_entity.type
_entity.pdbx_description
1 polymer ?
#
loop_
_entity_poly.entity_id
_entity_poly.type
_entity_poly.pdbx_seq_one_letter_code
_entity_poly.pdbx_strand_id
1 'polypeptide(L)'
;MSAPLRRFILWRKRFLRDWDPSDTDVHLLKDLRRILGEEPEERLLMAVSALRAGGGAWRLKDPEVRFWAVRGAVETYRAFNGFPHLSGEELAFVFYGLGKLFVPLLMHERGVRSESFKSMFPTEREDAVLEELDTLWETQLPLILRALQLLGLKSMRK
;
A
#
# COMPACT_ATOMS: atom_id res chain seq x y z
N MET A 1 26.71 -4.29 -4.61
CA MET A 1 25.23 -4.20 -4.63
C MET A 1 24.77 -3.49 -3.36
N SER A 2 24.15 -2.32 -3.46
CA SER A 2 23.74 -1.54 -2.28
C SER A 2 22.71 -2.30 -1.43
N ALA A 3 22.71 -2.09 -0.11
CA ALA A 3 21.79 -2.77 0.81
C ALA A 3 20.29 -2.56 0.46
N PRO A 4 19.84 -1.35 0.01
CA PRO A 4 18.47 -1.15 -0.43
C PRO A 4 18.08 -2.03 -1.63
N LEU A 5 18.99 -2.24 -2.59
CA LEU A 5 18.70 -3.05 -3.78
C LEU A 5 18.51 -4.54 -3.42
N ARG A 6 19.30 -5.07 -2.48
CA ARG A 6 19.11 -6.45 -1.96
C ARG A 6 17.72 -6.63 -1.36
N ARG A 7 17.24 -5.64 -0.58
CA ARG A 7 15.89 -5.65 0.02
C ARG A 7 14.81 -5.72 -1.06
N PHE A 8 14.88 -4.89 -2.09
CA PHE A 8 13.87 -4.85 -3.14
C PHE A 8 13.86 -6.09 -4.04
N ILE A 9 15.02 -6.70 -4.29
CA ILE A 9 15.09 -8.00 -4.99
C ILE A 9 14.38 -9.10 -4.19
N LEU A 10 14.57 -9.13 -2.87
CA LEU A 10 13.87 -10.08 -2.01
C LEU A 10 12.36 -9.82 -2.02
N TRP A 11 11.94 -8.55 -1.97
CA TRP A 11 10.54 -8.18 -2.06
C TRP A 11 9.93 -8.59 -3.38
N ARG A 12 10.62 -8.42 -4.51
CA ARG A 12 10.14 -8.89 -5.82
C ARG A 12 9.85 -10.39 -5.80
N LYS A 13 10.76 -11.21 -5.26
CA LYS A 13 10.56 -12.66 -5.18
C LYS A 13 9.31 -13.02 -4.35
N ARG A 14 9.07 -12.28 -3.26
CA ARG A 14 7.89 -12.48 -2.40
C ARG A 14 6.62 -11.96 -3.05
N PHE A 15 6.66 -10.80 -3.70
CA PHE A 15 5.55 -10.22 -4.45
C PHE A 15 4.98 -11.21 -5.47
N LEU A 16 5.85 -11.83 -6.27
CA LEU A 16 5.45 -12.84 -7.27
C LEU A 16 4.76 -14.08 -6.69
N ARG A 17 4.93 -14.34 -5.40
CA ARG A 17 4.31 -15.47 -4.69
C ARG A 17 3.07 -15.05 -3.92
N ASP A 18 3.12 -13.86 -3.33
CA ASP A 18 2.15 -13.39 -2.34
C ASP A 18 1.01 -12.57 -2.99
N TRP A 19 1.21 -12.02 -4.19
CA TRP A 19 0.23 -11.20 -4.89
C TRP A 19 -0.36 -11.95 -6.09
N ASP A 20 -1.68 -12.07 -6.08
CA ASP A 20 -2.48 -12.56 -7.19
C ASP A 20 -3.44 -11.43 -7.62
N PRO A 21 -3.37 -10.93 -8.87
CA PRO A 21 -4.26 -9.88 -9.35
C PRO A 21 -5.74 -10.30 -9.36
N SER A 22 -6.06 -11.59 -9.28
CA SER A 22 -7.43 -12.10 -9.22
C SER A 22 -7.98 -12.23 -7.78
N ASP A 23 -7.13 -12.16 -6.74
CA ASP A 23 -7.55 -12.20 -5.34
C ASP A 23 -8.15 -10.85 -4.92
N THR A 24 -9.45 -10.69 -5.17
CA THR A 24 -10.23 -9.51 -4.76
C THR A 24 -10.95 -9.79 -3.44
N ASP A 25 -10.47 -9.18 -2.37
CA ASP A 25 -11.08 -9.26 -1.04
C ASP A 25 -12.34 -8.37 -0.97
N VAL A 26 -13.50 -8.98 -0.72
CA VAL A 26 -14.80 -8.27 -0.63
C VAL A 26 -14.78 -7.17 0.45
N HIS A 27 -14.03 -7.35 1.54
CA HIS A 27 -13.92 -6.35 2.58
C HIS A 27 -13.07 -5.15 2.13
N LEU A 28 -12.02 -5.37 1.34
CA LEU A 28 -11.26 -4.27 0.72
C LEU A 28 -12.16 -3.44 -0.20
N LEU A 29 -12.94 -4.10 -1.05
CA LEU A 29 -13.86 -3.42 -1.97
C LEU A 29 -14.88 -2.56 -1.21
N LYS A 30 -15.42 -3.08 -0.09
CA LYS A 30 -16.33 -2.34 0.77
C LYS A 30 -15.67 -1.10 1.38
N ASP A 31 -14.44 -1.22 1.87
CA ASP A 31 -13.70 -0.10 2.44
C ASP A 31 -13.35 0.95 1.38
N LEU A 32 -12.97 0.54 0.17
CA LEU A 32 -12.74 1.44 -0.96
C LEU A 32 -13.99 2.22 -1.35
N ARG A 33 -15.13 1.55 -1.53
CA ARG A 33 -16.40 2.23 -1.84
C ARG A 33 -16.79 3.23 -0.76
N ARG A 34 -16.60 2.86 0.52
CA ARG A 34 -16.84 3.78 1.64
C ARG A 34 -15.96 5.02 1.59
N ILE A 35 -14.68 4.86 1.22
CA ILE A 35 -13.69 5.94 1.15
C ILE A 35 -13.91 6.85 -0.06
N LEU A 36 -14.22 6.26 -1.22
CA LEU A 36 -14.36 7.00 -2.48
C LEU A 36 -15.76 7.61 -2.63
N GLY A 37 -16.79 6.98 -2.10
CA GLY A 37 -18.20 7.33 -2.36
C GLY A 37 -18.72 6.81 -3.70
N GLU A 38 -17.91 6.07 -4.46
CA GLU A 38 -18.21 5.55 -5.79
C GLU A 38 -17.51 4.19 -6.03
N GLU A 39 -17.76 3.59 -7.20
CA GLU A 39 -17.06 2.36 -7.59
C GLU A 39 -15.58 2.64 -7.88
N PRO A 40 -14.65 1.91 -7.23
CA PRO A 40 -13.24 2.10 -7.47
C PRO A 40 -12.85 1.62 -8.88
N GLU A 41 -11.97 2.39 -9.52
CA GLU A 41 -11.32 1.96 -10.75
C GLU A 41 -10.45 0.70 -10.55
N GLU A 42 -10.34 -0.12 -11.61
CA GLU A 42 -9.62 -1.39 -11.58
C GLU A 42 -8.14 -1.23 -11.20
N ARG A 43 -7.51 -0.13 -11.64
CA ARG A 43 -6.10 0.16 -11.37
C ARG A 43 -5.84 0.46 -9.88
N LEU A 44 -6.74 1.20 -9.23
CA LEU A 44 -6.72 1.43 -7.79
C LEU A 44 -6.99 0.13 -7.02
N LEU A 45 -7.96 -0.67 -7.45
CA LEU A 45 -8.23 -1.99 -6.84
C LEU A 45 -6.99 -2.88 -6.85
N MET A 46 -6.30 -2.93 -7.98
CA MET A 46 -5.04 -3.66 -8.14
C MET A 46 -3.96 -3.18 -7.18
N ALA A 47 -3.79 -1.87 -7.06
CA ALA A 47 -2.85 -1.24 -6.15
C ALA A 47 -3.16 -1.59 -4.68
N VAL A 48 -4.43 -1.49 -4.27
CA VAL A 48 -4.87 -1.78 -2.90
C VAL A 48 -4.73 -3.28 -2.56
N SER A 49 -5.04 -4.17 -3.50
CA SER A 49 -4.82 -5.62 -3.34
C SER A 49 -3.33 -5.94 -3.15
N ALA A 50 -2.45 -5.31 -3.94
CA ALA A 50 -1.01 -5.47 -3.78
C ALA A 50 -0.51 -4.93 -2.43
N LEU A 51 -1.04 -3.80 -1.95
CA LEU A 51 -0.74 -3.27 -0.62
C LEU A 51 -1.13 -4.24 0.49
N ARG A 52 -2.30 -4.88 0.39
CA ARG A 52 -2.73 -5.94 1.33
C ARG A 52 -1.75 -7.11 1.35
N ALA A 53 -1.34 -7.61 0.18
CA ALA A 53 -0.34 -8.67 0.09
C ALA A 53 1.00 -8.25 0.71
N GLY A 54 1.42 -7.01 0.45
CA GLY A 54 2.63 -6.39 1.01
C GLY A 54 2.60 -6.32 2.53
N GLY A 55 1.54 -5.73 3.09
CA GLY A 55 1.33 -5.58 4.53
C GLY A 55 1.16 -6.89 5.27
N GLY A 56 0.85 -7.96 4.55
CA GLY A 56 0.54 -9.28 5.09
C GLY A 56 -0.96 -9.36 5.34
N ALA A 57 -1.66 -10.08 4.46
CA ALA A 57 -3.13 -10.16 4.43
C ALA A 57 -3.76 -10.48 5.80
N TRP A 58 -3.08 -11.26 6.65
CA TRP A 58 -3.55 -11.58 8.00
C TRP A 58 -3.68 -10.36 8.92
N ARG A 59 -2.84 -9.33 8.76
CA ARG A 59 -2.91 -8.08 9.55
C ARG A 59 -4.11 -7.23 9.16
N LEU A 60 -4.47 -7.24 7.88
CA LEU A 60 -5.62 -6.52 7.33
C LEU A 60 -6.95 -7.28 7.51
N LYS A 61 -6.97 -8.39 8.28
CA LYS A 61 -8.22 -8.98 8.76
C LYS A 61 -8.90 -8.06 9.79
N ASP A 62 -8.10 -7.33 10.56
CA ASP A 62 -8.58 -6.31 11.49
C ASP A 62 -9.21 -5.14 10.70
N PRO A 63 -10.49 -4.79 10.93
CA PRO A 63 -11.17 -3.75 10.18
C PRO A 63 -10.55 -2.36 10.32
N GLU A 64 -9.98 -2.03 11.49
CA GLU A 64 -9.41 -0.71 11.73
C GLU A 64 -8.08 -0.58 10.99
N VAL A 65 -7.22 -1.59 11.10
CA VAL A 65 -5.94 -1.63 10.35
C VAL A 65 -6.21 -1.62 8.86
N ARG A 66 -7.19 -2.39 8.39
CA ARG A 66 -7.56 -2.44 6.97
C ARG A 66 -8.07 -1.09 6.49
N PHE A 67 -8.96 -0.43 7.23
CA PHE A 67 -9.51 0.86 6.84
C PHE A 67 -8.40 1.89 6.63
N TRP A 68 -7.50 2.06 7.59
CA TRP A 68 -6.41 3.03 7.48
C TRP A 68 -5.37 2.65 6.42
N ALA A 69 -5.11 1.36 6.23
CA ALA A 69 -4.25 0.89 5.14
C ALA A 69 -4.86 1.20 3.76
N VAL A 70 -6.17 0.99 3.59
CA VAL A 70 -6.90 1.32 2.36
C VAL A 70 -6.97 2.83 2.16
N ARG A 71 -7.24 3.61 3.22
CA ARG A 71 -7.24 5.07 3.16
C ARG A 71 -5.89 5.59 2.68
N GLY A 72 -4.80 5.13 3.28
CA GLY A 72 -3.46 5.52 2.84
C GLY A 72 -3.11 5.09 1.42
N ALA A 73 -3.63 3.95 0.96
CA ALA A 73 -3.51 3.54 -0.44
C ALA A 73 -4.22 4.52 -1.38
N VAL A 74 -5.46 4.91 -1.06
CA VAL A 74 -6.24 5.87 -1.85
C VAL A 74 -5.55 7.23 -1.90
N GLU A 75 -5.10 7.74 -0.76
CA GLU A 75 -4.43 9.05 -0.70
C GLU A 75 -3.10 9.03 -1.46
N THR A 76 -2.31 7.96 -1.33
CA THR A 76 -1.10 7.79 -2.15
C THR A 76 -1.43 7.76 -3.64
N TYR A 77 -2.47 7.01 -4.02
CA TYR A 77 -2.87 6.91 -5.41
C TYR A 77 -3.27 8.27 -5.99
N ARG A 78 -4.04 9.07 -5.25
CA ARG A 78 -4.48 10.40 -5.65
C ARG A 78 -3.34 11.41 -5.70
N ALA A 79 -2.50 11.46 -4.65
CA ALA A 79 -1.38 12.40 -4.55
C ALA A 79 -0.42 12.31 -5.74
N PHE A 80 -0.23 11.09 -6.28
CA PHE A 80 0.65 10.84 -7.43
C PHE A 80 -0.12 10.61 -8.75
N ASN A 81 -1.37 11.09 -8.84
CA ASN A 81 -2.22 11.04 -10.03
C ASN A 81 -2.32 9.63 -10.67
N GLY A 82 -2.41 8.59 -9.82
CA GLY A 82 -2.50 7.20 -10.23
C GLY A 82 -1.22 6.59 -10.82
N PHE A 83 -0.08 7.29 -10.69
CA PHE A 83 1.20 6.91 -11.27
C PHE A 83 1.08 6.56 -12.76
N PRO A 84 0.77 7.54 -13.64
CA PRO A 84 0.35 7.27 -15.01
C PRO A 84 1.47 6.63 -15.87
N HIS A 85 2.73 6.80 -15.46
CA HIS A 85 3.89 6.28 -16.17
C HIS A 85 4.27 4.84 -15.79
N LEU A 86 3.63 4.26 -14.77
CA LEU A 86 3.91 2.89 -14.33
C LEU A 86 3.00 1.89 -15.04
N SER A 87 3.53 0.73 -15.40
CA SER A 87 2.68 -0.41 -15.78
C SER A 87 1.84 -0.88 -14.59
N GLY A 88 0.82 -1.71 -14.84
CA GLY A 88 0.02 -2.29 -13.74
C GLY A 88 0.87 -3.09 -12.74
N GLU A 89 1.84 -3.88 -13.22
CA GLU A 89 2.74 -4.66 -12.36
C GLU A 89 3.73 -3.78 -11.58
N GLU A 90 4.21 -2.69 -12.18
CA GLU A 90 5.05 -1.72 -11.48
C GLU A 90 4.28 -0.98 -10.40
N LEU A 91 3.05 -0.56 -10.70
CA LEU A 91 2.13 0.03 -9.71
C LEU A 91 1.86 -0.94 -8.57
N ALA A 92 1.49 -2.19 -8.89
CA ALA A 92 1.23 -3.23 -7.89
C ALA A 92 2.47 -3.45 -7.01
N PHE A 93 3.67 -3.51 -7.59
CA PHE A 93 4.90 -3.66 -6.81
C PHE A 93 5.19 -2.45 -5.90
N VAL A 94 4.94 -1.22 -6.37
CA VAL A 94 5.06 -0.01 -5.53
C VAL A 94 4.16 -0.13 -4.31
N PHE A 95 2.89 -0.45 -4.52
CA PHE A 95 1.92 -0.58 -3.43
C PHE A 95 2.19 -1.77 -2.52
N TYR A 96 2.71 -2.89 -3.05
CA TYR A 96 3.23 -3.99 -2.25
C TYR A 96 4.37 -3.54 -1.33
N GLY A 97 5.33 -2.78 -1.87
CA GLY A 97 6.43 -2.20 -1.11
C GLY A 97 5.96 -1.22 -0.03
N LEU A 98 4.99 -0.36 -0.36
CA LEU A 98 4.35 0.53 0.60
C LEU A 98 3.64 -0.27 1.69
N GLY A 99 2.88 -1.31 1.34
CA GLY A 99 2.23 -2.18 2.32
C GLY A 99 3.20 -2.82 3.32
N LYS A 100 4.38 -3.27 2.83
CA LYS A 100 5.45 -3.83 3.69
C LYS A 100 5.95 -2.85 4.74
N LEU A 101 5.82 -1.55 4.50
CA LEU A 101 6.34 -0.48 5.36
C LEU A 101 5.21 0.13 6.19
N PHE A 102 4.16 0.59 5.52
CA PHE A 102 3.06 1.35 6.10
C PHE A 102 2.19 0.54 7.06
N VAL A 103 1.85 -0.72 6.72
CA VAL A 103 0.97 -1.52 7.59
C VAL A 103 1.61 -1.81 8.96
N PRO A 104 2.91 -2.17 9.05
CA PRO A 104 3.61 -2.19 10.33
C PRO A 104 3.60 -0.85 11.08
N LEU A 105 3.83 0.28 10.40
CA LEU A 105 3.81 1.61 11.01
C LEU A 105 2.45 1.93 11.64
N LEU A 106 1.35 1.67 10.92
CA LEU A 106 -0.02 1.83 11.44
C LEU A 106 -0.24 1.01 12.72
N MET A 107 0.27 -0.23 12.74
CA MET A 107 0.04 -1.14 13.86
C MET A 107 0.91 -0.87 15.08
N HIS A 108 2.17 -0.48 14.88
CA HIS A 108 3.18 -0.40 15.93
C HIS A 108 3.43 1.02 16.40
N GLU A 109 3.63 1.95 15.46
CA GLU A 109 4.00 3.33 15.79
C GLU A 109 2.76 4.17 16.05
N ARG A 110 1.81 4.14 15.11
CA ARG A 110 0.54 4.87 15.31
C ARG A 110 -0.43 4.15 16.22
N GLY A 111 -0.32 2.83 16.29
CA GLY A 111 -1.17 2.01 17.14
C GLY A 111 -2.65 2.26 16.87
N VAL A 112 -3.08 2.18 15.60
CA VAL A 112 -4.47 2.51 15.19
C VAL A 112 -5.55 1.68 15.91
N ARG A 113 -5.15 0.56 16.52
CA ARG A 113 -6.04 -0.30 17.33
C ARG A 113 -6.19 0.18 18.78
N SER A 114 -5.32 1.08 19.24
CA SER A 114 -5.30 1.55 20.62
C SER A 114 -6.52 2.42 20.91
N GLU A 115 -7.01 2.37 22.15
CA GLU A 115 -8.12 3.22 22.58
C GLU A 115 -7.72 4.70 22.53
N SER A 116 -6.45 5.02 22.79
CA SER A 116 -5.91 6.37 22.65
C SER A 116 -6.07 6.93 21.23
N PHE A 117 -5.83 6.12 20.21
CA PHE A 117 -6.01 6.54 18.83
C PHE A 117 -7.51 6.70 18.50
N LYS A 118 -8.34 5.73 18.91
CA LYS A 118 -9.79 5.77 18.64
C LYS A 118 -10.50 6.92 19.34
N SER A 119 -10.00 7.38 20.49
CA SER A 119 -10.55 8.52 21.23
C SER A 119 -10.27 9.89 20.60
N MET A 120 -9.35 9.96 19.63
CA MET A 120 -9.06 11.19 18.89
C MET A 120 -10.24 11.58 17.99
N PHE A 121 -10.35 12.88 17.69
CA PHE A 121 -11.30 13.34 16.70
C PHE A 121 -11.01 12.71 15.33
N PRO A 122 -12.03 12.48 14.49
CA PRO A 122 -11.83 11.84 13.19
C PRO A 122 -10.77 12.53 12.31
N THR A 123 -10.72 13.87 12.33
CA THR A 123 -9.74 14.66 11.59
C THR A 123 -8.33 14.45 12.12
N GLU A 124 -8.14 14.44 13.45
CA GLU A 124 -6.83 14.21 14.07
C GLU A 124 -6.28 12.81 13.76
N ARG A 125 -7.16 11.79 13.70
CA ARG A 125 -6.77 10.44 13.29
C ARG A 125 -6.29 10.40 11.85
N GLU A 126 -6.97 11.13 10.98
CA GLU A 126 -6.60 11.22 9.58
C GLU A 126 -5.26 11.94 9.41
N ASP A 127 -5.10 13.12 10.04
CA ASP A 127 -3.85 13.88 10.02
C ASP A 127 -2.68 13.03 10.51
N ALA A 128 -2.84 12.32 11.63
CA ALA A 128 -1.80 11.44 12.18
C ALA A 128 -1.40 10.29 11.25
N VAL A 129 -2.33 9.79 10.44
CA VAL A 129 -2.05 8.74 9.45
C VAL A 129 -1.42 9.32 8.19
N LEU A 130 -1.82 10.53 7.78
CA LEU A 130 -1.25 11.23 6.64
C LEU A 130 0.21 11.64 6.89
N GLU A 131 0.56 12.08 8.10
CA GLU A 131 1.96 12.40 8.47
C GLU A 131 2.92 11.21 8.27
N GLU A 132 2.47 9.99 8.57
CA GLU A 132 3.22 8.77 8.31
C GLU A 132 3.37 8.48 6.81
N LEU A 133 2.33 8.75 6.04
CA LEU A 133 2.37 8.59 4.59
C LEU A 133 3.31 9.60 3.96
N ASP A 134 3.27 10.86 4.36
CA ASP A 134 4.20 11.91 3.89
C ASP A 134 5.65 11.49 4.14
N THR A 135 5.95 11.01 5.35
CA THR A 135 7.29 10.50 5.70
C THR A 135 7.70 9.34 4.78
N LEU A 136 6.79 8.41 4.46
CA LEU A 136 7.07 7.32 3.53
C LEU A 136 7.24 7.80 2.09
N TRP A 137 6.44 8.78 1.65
CA TRP A 137 6.50 9.38 0.32
C TRP A 137 7.82 10.11 0.10
N GLU A 138 8.37 10.76 1.12
CA GLU A 138 9.65 11.44 1.03
C GLU A 138 10.83 10.46 1.10
N THR A 139 10.77 9.47 1.99
CA THR A 139 11.94 8.65 2.33
C THR A 139 12.02 7.31 1.60
N GLN A 140 10.89 6.63 1.37
CA GLN A 140 10.86 5.25 0.85
C GLN A 140 10.35 5.16 -0.58
N LEU A 141 9.35 5.95 -0.94
CA LEU A 141 8.76 5.91 -2.28
C LEU A 141 9.79 6.17 -3.40
N PRO A 142 10.70 7.17 -3.31
CA PRO A 142 11.71 7.40 -4.35
C PRO A 142 12.67 6.22 -4.49
N LEU A 143 12.99 5.55 -3.38
CA LEU A 143 13.84 4.36 -3.38
C LEU A 143 13.16 3.18 -4.06
N ILE A 144 11.86 2.97 -3.82
CA ILE A 144 11.06 1.93 -4.47
C ILE A 144 10.98 2.22 -5.98
N LEU A 145 10.62 3.45 -6.36
CA LEU A 145 10.51 3.87 -7.76
C LEU A 145 11.83 3.71 -8.52
N ARG A 146 12.95 4.11 -7.92
CA ARG A 146 14.28 3.92 -8.52
C ARG A 146 14.63 2.43 -8.66
N ALA A 147 14.20 1.59 -7.73
CA ALA A 147 14.47 0.16 -7.80
C ALA A 147 13.70 -0.52 -8.95
N LEU A 148 12.51 -0.03 -9.34
CA LEU A 148 11.72 -0.62 -10.43
C LEU A 148 12.53 -0.80 -11.72
N GLN A 149 13.34 0.19 -12.07
CA GLN A 149 14.21 0.19 -13.26
C GLN A 149 15.18 -1.00 -13.27
N LEU A 150 15.55 -1.52 -12.10
CA LEU A 150 16.51 -2.61 -11.92
C LEU A 150 15.83 -3.97 -11.71
N LEU A 151 14.53 -3.98 -11.42
CA LEU A 151 13.79 -5.19 -11.06
C LEU A 151 13.24 -5.96 -12.26
N GLY A 152 13.16 -5.32 -13.43
CA GLY A 152 12.77 -5.98 -14.68
C GLY A 152 11.33 -6.50 -14.68
N LEU A 153 10.42 -5.82 -13.97
CA LEU A 153 9.03 -6.27 -13.82
C LEU A 153 8.29 -6.32 -15.15
N LYS A 154 8.55 -5.39 -16.08
CA LYS A 154 7.94 -5.36 -17.44
C LYS A 154 8.17 -6.61 -18.30
N SER A 155 9.15 -7.45 -17.95
CA SER A 155 9.54 -8.65 -18.73
C SER A 155 8.75 -9.91 -18.36
N MET A 156 7.82 -9.85 -17.41
CA MET A 156 7.28 -11.06 -16.75
C MET A 156 6.07 -11.71 -17.42
N ARG A 157 5.60 -11.18 -18.55
CA ARG A 157 4.65 -11.88 -19.44
C ARG A 157 5.36 -12.30 -20.72
N LYS A 158 5.80 -13.57 -20.75
CA LYS A 158 5.95 -14.35 -21.98
C LYS A 158 4.85 -15.40 -21.98
#